data_AF-A0A3M6WKL7-F1
#
_entry.id   AF-A0A3M6WKL7-F1
#
_cell.length_a   1.000
_cell.length_b   1.000
_cell.length_c   1.000
_cell.angle_alpha   90.00
_cell.angle_beta   90.00
_cell.angle_gamma   90.00
#
_symmetry.space_group_name_H-M   'P 1'
#
loop_
_entity.id
_entity.type
_entity.pdbx_description
1 polymer ?
#
loop_
_entity_poly.entity_id
_entity_poly.type
_entity_poly.pdbx_seq_one_letter_code
_entity_poly.pdbx_strand_id
1 'polypeptide(L)'
;MPFETSLRNTVIFLAVFILAFFPSAFHLLLKPILLPFELLGGDQIPEAQNSLPSCGCCPPPSCNLPPHPVHTEIKPDESKMSWFQKQIMLPSKSKGTHLVTDHVVRDLPEIKNYKVGLLHLFVQHTSCGLSLNENFDEDVRDDMTDALDRVAPEDRKGNMYRHSAEGLDDMPAHIKSVLVGPSITVPITNGRLNTGTWQGIYYLEFRASKHSRKVVATIQGEKQ
;
A
#
# COMPACT_ATOMS: atom_id res chain seq x y z
N MET A 1 -39.63 -7.55 21.53
CA MET A 1 -40.54 -7.56 20.36
C MET A 1 -40.09 -8.70 19.47
N PRO A 2 -40.92 -9.73 19.24
CA PRO A 2 -40.54 -10.81 18.33
C PRO A 2 -40.60 -10.28 16.90
N PHE A 3 -39.52 -10.49 16.13
CA PHE A 3 -39.49 -10.18 14.71
C PHE A 3 -40.40 -11.18 13.99
N GLU A 4 -41.58 -10.76 13.55
CA GLU A 4 -42.31 -11.50 12.51
C GLU A 4 -41.53 -11.34 11.19
N THR A 5 -40.66 -12.31 10.90
CA THR A 5 -40.08 -12.45 9.58
C THR A 5 -41.16 -12.98 8.64
N SER A 6 -41.77 -12.06 7.87
CA SER A 6 -42.62 -12.41 6.73
C SER A 6 -41.90 -13.46 5.87
N LEU A 7 -42.59 -14.52 5.47
CA LEU A 7 -42.09 -15.57 4.57
C LEU A 7 -41.33 -15.00 3.37
N ARG A 8 -41.80 -13.85 2.85
CA ARG A 8 -41.16 -13.11 1.77
C ARG A 8 -39.74 -12.67 2.10
N ASN A 9 -39.51 -12.16 3.31
CA ASN A 9 -38.19 -11.70 3.74
C ASN A 9 -37.23 -12.87 3.93
N THR A 10 -37.70 -13.99 4.48
CA THR A 10 -36.90 -15.22 4.63
C THR A 10 -36.48 -15.77 3.27
N VAL A 11 -37.38 -15.79 2.30
CA VAL A 11 -37.08 -16.25 0.93
C VAL A 11 -36.06 -15.33 0.24
N ILE A 12 -36.20 -14.01 0.39
CA ILE A 12 -35.24 -13.05 -0.19
C ILE A 12 -33.86 -13.22 0.43
N PHE A 13 -33.77 -13.37 1.76
CA PHE A 13 -32.48 -13.59 2.44
C PHE A 13 -31.81 -14.89 2.00
N LEU A 14 -32.56 -15.99 1.89
CA LEU A 14 -32.03 -17.26 1.39
C LEU A 14 -31.54 -17.15 -0.06
N ALA A 15 -32.26 -16.45 -0.92
CA ALA A 15 -31.85 -16.25 -2.32
C ALA A 15 -30.54 -15.46 -2.41
N VAL A 16 -30.40 -14.36 -1.65
CA VAL A 16 -29.17 -13.57 -1.61
C VAL A 16 -28.00 -14.39 -1.02
N PHE A 17 -28.26 -15.15 0.05
CA PHE A 17 -27.24 -15.99 0.68
C PHE A 17 -26.72 -17.08 -0.25
N ILE A 18 -27.60 -17.77 -0.98
CA ILE A 18 -27.21 -18.82 -1.92
C ILE A 18 -26.40 -18.22 -3.09
N LEU A 19 -26.80 -17.07 -3.62
CA LEU A 19 -26.06 -16.39 -4.69
C LEU A 19 -24.67 -15.91 -4.24
N ALA A 20 -24.54 -15.44 -3.00
CA ALA A 20 -23.27 -14.95 -2.46
C ALA A 20 -22.26 -16.06 -2.15
N PHE A 21 -22.71 -17.23 -1.67
CA PHE A 21 -21.83 -18.31 -1.22
C PHE A 21 -21.72 -19.49 -2.17
N PHE A 22 -22.58 -19.58 -3.19
CA PHE A 22 -22.53 -20.61 -4.22
C PHE A 22 -22.57 -19.99 -5.62
N PRO A 23 -21.51 -19.26 -6.03
CA PRO A 23 -21.45 -18.60 -7.35
C PRO A 23 -21.60 -19.59 -8.52
N SER A 24 -21.28 -20.87 -8.31
CA SER A 24 -21.51 -21.95 -9.28
C SER A 24 -23.00 -22.20 -9.57
N ALA A 25 -23.90 -21.90 -8.63
CA ALA A 25 -25.36 -22.04 -8.82
C ALA A 25 -25.90 -20.96 -9.79
N PHE A 26 -25.27 -19.79 -9.83
CA PHE A 26 -25.57 -18.72 -10.77
C PHE A 26 -25.31 -19.17 -12.23
N HIS A 27 -24.23 -19.93 -12.46
CA HIS A 27 -23.93 -20.51 -13.78
C HIS A 27 -24.97 -21.55 -14.25
N LEU A 28 -25.56 -22.32 -13.32
CA LEU A 28 -26.60 -23.31 -13.64
C LEU A 28 -27.93 -22.65 -14.03
N LEU A 29 -28.25 -21.51 -13.41
CA LEU A 29 -29.45 -20.70 -13.70
C LEU A 29 -29.33 -19.90 -15.01
N LEU A 30 -28.14 -19.39 -15.34
CA LEU A 30 -27.90 -18.58 -16.55
C LEU A 30 -27.55 -19.39 -17.80
N LYS A 31 -27.06 -20.62 -17.66
CA LYS A 31 -26.74 -21.51 -18.79
C LYS A 31 -27.84 -21.63 -19.85
N PRO A 32 -29.13 -21.85 -19.51
CA PRO A 32 -30.18 -21.94 -20.53
C PRO A 32 -30.48 -20.60 -21.22
N ILE A 33 -30.16 -19.47 -20.58
CA ILE A 33 -30.37 -18.11 -21.12
C ILE A 33 -29.21 -17.70 -22.05
N LEU A 34 -27.99 -18.14 -21.74
CA LEU A 34 -26.78 -17.83 -22.52
C LEU A 34 -26.47 -18.86 -23.62
N LEU A 35 -27.12 -20.03 -23.60
CA LEU A 35 -26.97 -21.09 -24.62
C LEU A 35 -27.12 -20.60 -26.08
N PRO A 36 -28.05 -19.69 -26.41
CA PRO A 36 -28.17 -19.17 -27.77
C PRO A 36 -26.98 -18.31 -28.21
N PHE A 37 -26.24 -17.73 -27.26
CA PHE A 37 -25.09 -16.86 -27.53
C PHE A 37 -23.79 -17.65 -27.70
N GLU A 38 -23.60 -18.77 -26.98
CA GLU A 38 -22.44 -19.64 -27.16
C GLU A 38 -22.45 -20.41 -28.50
N LEU A 39 -23.63 -20.67 -29.09
CA LEU A 39 -23.75 -21.33 -30.40
C LEU A 39 -23.42 -20.40 -31.59
N LEU A 40 -23.34 -19.09 -31.38
CA LEU A 40 -22.97 -18.09 -32.40
C LEU A 40 -21.53 -17.56 -32.23
N GLY A 41 -20.91 -17.80 -31.08
CA GLY A 41 -19.52 -17.44 -30.78
C GLY A 41 -18.56 -18.61 -31.01
N GLY A 42 -18.61 -19.20 -32.20
CA GLY A 42 -17.67 -20.23 -32.61
C GLY A 42 -16.30 -19.65 -32.95
N ASP A 43 -15.51 -19.28 -31.94
CA ASP A 43 -14.06 -19.15 -32.10
C ASP A 43 -13.39 -20.42 -31.56
N GLN A 44 -13.09 -21.31 -32.51
CA GLN A 44 -12.16 -22.41 -32.32
C GLN A 44 -10.79 -21.82 -31.97
N ILE A 45 -10.44 -21.76 -30.69
CA ILE A 45 -9.04 -21.63 -30.28
C ILE A 45 -8.42 -23.02 -30.47
N PRO A 46 -7.48 -23.24 -31.40
CA PRO A 46 -6.80 -24.51 -31.50
C PRO A 46 -5.90 -24.66 -30.28
N GLU A 47 -6.04 -25.79 -29.58
CA GLU A 47 -5.03 -26.28 -28.65
C GLU A 47 -3.66 -26.29 -29.36
N ALA A 48 -2.72 -25.50 -28.85
CA ALA A 48 -1.33 -25.57 -29.27
C ALA A 48 -0.75 -26.91 -28.83
N GLN A 49 -0.92 -27.93 -29.66
CA GLN A 49 -0.18 -29.18 -29.55
C GLN A 49 1.30 -28.87 -29.80
N ASN A 50 2.11 -28.97 -28.76
CA ASN A 50 3.56 -29.05 -28.88
C ASN A 50 3.93 -30.39 -29.53
N SER A 51 3.81 -30.46 -30.85
CA SER A 51 4.46 -31.47 -31.67
C SER A 51 5.18 -30.74 -32.81
N LEU A 52 6.50 -30.66 -32.69
CA LEU A 52 7.37 -30.19 -33.78
C LEU A 52 7.22 -31.17 -34.96
N PRO A 53 6.83 -30.71 -36.17
CA PRO A 53 6.98 -31.53 -37.36
C PRO A 53 8.44 -31.51 -37.81
N SER A 54 9.08 -32.68 -37.86
CA SER A 54 10.38 -32.85 -38.53
C SER A 54 10.18 -32.84 -40.04
N CYS A 55 10.18 -31.66 -40.65
CA CYS A 55 10.29 -31.55 -42.11
C CYS A 55 11.71 -31.90 -42.56
N GLY A 56 11.91 -33.15 -42.99
CA GLY A 56 13.16 -33.68 -43.55
C GLY A 56 13.46 -33.27 -44.99
N CYS A 57 13.18 -32.02 -45.40
CA CYS A 57 13.35 -31.60 -46.80
C CYS A 57 13.92 -30.18 -47.00
N CYS A 58 14.72 -29.64 -46.08
CA CYS A 58 15.50 -28.41 -46.35
C CYS A 58 17.00 -28.65 -46.12
N PRO A 59 17.89 -28.35 -47.09
CA PRO A 59 19.31 -28.25 -46.79
C PRO A 59 19.52 -27.12 -45.75
N PRO A 60 20.50 -27.26 -44.84
CA PRO A 60 20.67 -26.31 -43.75
C PRO A 60 20.92 -24.91 -44.32
N PRO A 61 20.15 -23.88 -43.93
CA PRO A 61 20.55 -22.51 -44.23
C PRO A 61 21.83 -22.25 -43.44
N SER A 62 22.87 -21.78 -44.13
CA SER A 62 24.06 -21.24 -43.50
C SER A 62 23.65 -19.97 -42.74
N CYS A 63 23.23 -20.14 -41.49
CA CYS A 63 22.89 -19.05 -40.59
C CYS A 63 24.17 -18.35 -40.13
N ASN A 64 24.72 -17.48 -40.97
CA ASN A 64 25.55 -16.38 -40.49
C ASN A 64 24.61 -15.31 -39.92
N LEU A 65 24.07 -15.57 -38.74
CA LEU A 65 23.40 -14.55 -37.94
C LEU A 65 24.47 -13.54 -37.49
N PRO A 66 24.26 -12.21 -37.66
CA PRO A 66 25.10 -11.25 -36.98
C PRO A 66 25.02 -11.52 -35.47
N PRO A 67 26.13 -11.37 -34.72
CA PRO A 67 26.09 -11.57 -33.27
C PRO A 67 24.98 -10.69 -32.69
N HIS A 68 24.06 -11.32 -31.95
CA HIS A 68 23.07 -10.59 -31.16
C HIS A 68 23.80 -9.51 -30.36
N PRO A 69 23.27 -8.27 -30.25
CA PRO A 69 23.85 -7.27 -29.39
C PRO A 69 23.95 -7.92 -28.01
N VAL A 70 25.20 -8.12 -27.55
CA VAL A 70 25.47 -8.59 -26.21
C VAL A 70 24.88 -7.51 -25.31
N HIS A 71 23.69 -7.77 -24.78
CA HIS A 71 23.18 -7.04 -23.63
C HIS A 71 24.21 -7.28 -22.55
N THR A 72 25.13 -6.32 -22.42
CA THR A 72 26.08 -6.26 -21.33
C THR A 72 25.22 -6.01 -20.12
N GLU A 73 24.87 -7.09 -19.43
CA GLU A 73 24.19 -7.05 -18.15
C GLU A 73 25.12 -6.26 -17.23
N ILE A 74 24.82 -4.97 -17.04
CA ILE A 74 25.57 -4.12 -16.11
C ILE A 74 25.25 -4.67 -14.72
N LYS A 75 26.10 -5.58 -14.24
CA LYS A 75 26.01 -6.04 -12.86
C LYS A 75 26.25 -4.83 -11.96
N PRO A 76 25.37 -4.58 -10.97
CA PRO A 76 25.61 -3.55 -9.98
C PRO A 76 26.97 -3.76 -9.32
N ASP A 77 27.72 -2.67 -9.15
CA ASP A 77 28.96 -2.72 -8.37
C ASP A 77 28.61 -2.95 -6.90
N GLU A 78 28.72 -4.20 -6.45
CA GLU A 78 28.38 -4.61 -5.08
C GLU A 78 29.15 -3.82 -4.01
N SER A 79 30.34 -3.28 -4.34
CA SER A 79 31.14 -2.46 -3.41
C SER A 79 30.49 -1.13 -3.07
N LYS A 80 29.56 -0.65 -3.91
CA LYS A 80 28.81 0.60 -3.71
C LYS A 80 27.51 0.43 -2.94
N MET A 81 27.05 -0.81 -2.78
CA MET A 81 25.85 -1.11 -2.02
C MET A 81 26.11 -0.93 -0.53
N SER A 82 25.30 -0.12 0.13
CA SER A 82 25.48 0.17 1.54
C SER A 82 24.16 0.27 2.30
N TRP A 83 24.25 -0.04 3.59
CA TRP A 83 23.21 0.15 4.58
C TRP A 83 23.62 1.26 5.55
N PHE A 84 22.69 2.14 5.87
CA PHE A 84 22.84 3.15 6.89
C PHE A 84 21.59 3.15 7.75
N GLN A 85 21.73 3.23 9.08
CA GLN A 85 20.60 3.32 9.99
C GLN A 85 20.88 4.35 11.08
N LYS A 86 19.87 5.16 11.38
CA LYS A 86 19.93 6.22 12.39
C LYS A 86 18.57 6.41 13.02
N GLN A 87 18.55 6.73 14.30
CA GLN A 87 17.33 7.17 14.97
C GLN A 87 17.25 8.69 14.92
N ILE A 88 16.08 9.21 14.56
CA ILE A 88 15.76 10.65 14.60
C ILE A 88 14.56 10.88 15.53
N MET A 89 14.44 12.10 16.04
CA MET A 89 13.33 12.53 16.89
C MET A 89 12.44 13.48 16.10
N LEU A 90 11.16 13.16 15.99
CA LEU A 90 10.17 14.08 15.45
C LEU A 90 9.84 15.20 16.45
N PRO A 91 9.44 16.38 15.96
CA PRO A 91 9.10 17.50 16.83
C PRO A 91 7.96 17.14 17.77
N SER A 92 7.98 17.70 18.99
CA SER A 92 6.91 17.48 19.95
C SER A 92 5.63 18.16 19.45
N LYS A 93 4.61 17.36 19.13
CA LYS A 93 3.34 17.82 18.57
C LYS A 93 2.18 17.21 19.35
N SER A 94 1.08 17.94 19.40
CA SER A 94 -0.24 17.44 19.81
C SER A 94 -0.96 16.86 18.59
N LYS A 95 -2.16 16.32 18.83
CA LYS A 95 -3.05 15.78 17.80
C LYS A 95 -3.06 16.64 16.55
N GLY A 96 -2.89 16.00 15.40
CA GLY A 96 -2.95 16.63 14.09
C GLY A 96 -2.08 15.92 13.07
N THR A 97 -2.29 16.29 11.82
CA THR A 97 -1.48 15.86 10.69
C THR A 97 -0.43 16.93 10.39
N HIS A 98 0.85 16.58 10.53
CA HIS A 98 1.96 17.53 10.44
C HIS A 98 2.85 17.20 9.24
N LEU A 99 3.12 18.18 8.38
CA LEU A 99 4.14 18.04 7.33
C LEU A 99 5.54 18.08 7.96
N VAL A 100 6.33 17.02 7.78
CA VAL A 100 7.66 16.86 8.42
C VAL A 100 8.79 16.54 7.44
N THR A 101 8.56 16.68 6.13
CA THR A 101 9.58 16.42 5.09
C THR A 101 10.91 17.14 5.38
N ASP A 102 10.85 18.44 5.66
CA ASP A 102 12.06 19.25 5.92
C ASP A 102 12.78 18.83 7.19
N HIS A 103 12.02 18.42 8.22
CA HIS A 103 12.58 17.89 9.46
C HIS A 103 13.35 16.60 9.20
N VAL A 104 12.76 15.69 8.42
CA VAL A 104 13.39 14.41 8.04
C VAL A 104 14.66 14.65 7.22
N VAL A 105 14.60 15.50 6.19
CA VAL A 105 15.75 15.81 5.32
C VAL A 105 16.88 16.50 6.10
N ARG A 106 16.54 17.42 7.01
CA ARG A 106 17.53 18.09 7.87
C ARG A 106 18.25 17.10 8.79
N ASP A 107 17.51 16.17 9.38
CA ASP A 107 18.05 15.23 10.38
C ASP A 107 18.74 14.01 9.72
N LEU A 108 18.54 13.81 8.41
CA LEU A 108 19.16 12.76 7.58
C LEU A 108 19.99 13.33 6.41
N PRO A 109 21.05 14.12 6.67
CA PRO A 109 21.93 14.63 5.62
C PRO A 109 22.61 13.50 4.81
N GLU A 110 22.70 12.30 5.36
CA GLU A 110 23.33 11.13 4.75
C GLU A 110 22.62 10.67 3.46
N ILE A 111 21.35 11.06 3.23
CA ILE A 111 20.62 10.86 1.97
C ILE A 111 21.46 11.37 0.79
N LYS A 112 22.19 12.49 0.97
CA LYS A 112 23.01 13.11 -0.07
C LYS A 112 24.14 12.21 -0.59
N ASN A 113 24.54 11.20 0.16
CA ASN A 113 25.61 10.27 -0.21
C ASN A 113 25.14 9.13 -1.13
N TYR A 114 23.83 9.04 -1.40
CA TYR A 114 23.25 7.96 -2.19
C TYR A 114 22.89 8.44 -3.59
N LYS A 115 23.24 7.65 -4.60
CA LYS A 115 22.86 7.86 -6.00
C LYS A 115 21.47 7.30 -6.27
N VAL A 116 21.20 6.09 -5.80
CA VAL A 116 19.90 5.43 -5.86
C VAL A 116 19.70 4.63 -4.59
N GLY A 117 18.49 4.64 -4.03
CA GLY A 117 18.21 3.87 -2.82
C GLY A 117 16.77 3.98 -2.36
N LEU A 118 16.51 3.42 -1.18
CA LEU A 118 15.26 3.51 -0.46
C LEU A 118 15.54 4.05 0.94
N LEU A 119 14.78 5.06 1.35
CA LEU A 119 14.66 5.49 2.74
C LEU A 119 13.44 4.82 3.35
N HIS A 120 13.64 3.93 4.30
CA HIS A 120 12.58 3.39 5.15
C HIS A 120 12.53 4.16 6.47
N LEU A 121 11.36 4.68 6.83
CA LEU A 121 11.10 5.34 8.11
C LEU A 121 10.11 4.51 8.90
N PHE A 122 10.48 4.13 10.12
CA PHE A 122 9.62 3.36 11.04
C PHE A 122 9.47 4.11 12.37
N VAL A 123 8.25 4.50 12.73
CA VAL A 123 7.96 5.12 14.03
C VAL A 123 7.82 4.05 15.11
N GLN A 124 8.57 4.19 16.19
CA GLN A 124 8.59 3.21 17.29
C GLN A 124 7.51 3.49 18.34
N HIS A 125 6.28 3.68 17.87
CA HIS A 125 5.13 4.11 18.68
C HIS A 125 3.84 3.51 18.11
N THR A 126 2.85 3.29 18.97
CA THR A 126 1.59 2.62 18.62
C THR A 126 0.38 3.56 18.64
N SER A 127 0.60 4.85 18.88
CA SER A 127 -0.44 5.89 18.98
C SER A 127 -0.19 7.08 18.05
N CYS A 128 0.63 6.89 17.03
CA CYS A 128 0.86 7.83 15.92
C CYS A 128 1.12 7.04 14.63
N GLY A 129 1.21 7.72 13.49
CA GLY A 129 1.52 7.11 12.20
C GLY A 129 2.38 7.98 11.29
N LEU A 130 2.84 7.36 10.20
CA LEU A 130 3.54 8.04 9.11
C LEU A 130 2.79 7.80 7.80
N SER A 131 2.72 8.82 6.94
CA SER A 131 2.08 8.69 5.62
C SER A 131 2.72 9.62 4.60
N LEU A 132 2.27 9.53 3.35
CA LEU A 132 2.65 10.43 2.24
C LEU A 132 1.38 11.04 1.67
N ASN A 133 1.30 12.36 1.59
CA ASN A 133 0.17 13.06 0.98
C ASN A 133 0.57 14.47 0.53
N GLU A 134 -0.41 15.31 0.18
CA GLU A 134 -0.22 16.67 -0.31
C GLU A 134 0.74 17.51 0.56
N ASN A 135 1.67 18.27 -0.01
CA ASN A 135 2.62 19.09 0.76
C ASN A 135 2.36 20.60 0.69
N PHE A 136 1.24 21.01 0.10
CA PHE A 136 0.97 22.41 -0.22
C PHE A 136 -0.14 22.98 0.65
N ASP A 137 -1.38 22.52 0.47
CA ASP A 137 -2.52 23.03 1.20
C ASP A 137 -2.53 22.53 2.67
N GLU A 138 -2.81 23.43 3.60
CA GLU A 138 -2.96 23.08 5.01
C GLU A 138 -4.32 22.49 5.34
N ASP A 139 -5.36 22.85 4.60
CA ASP A 139 -6.71 22.34 4.79
C ASP A 139 -6.75 20.83 4.58
N VAL A 140 -5.94 20.30 3.65
CA VAL A 140 -5.81 18.84 3.44
C VAL A 140 -5.31 18.13 4.70
N ARG A 141 -4.44 18.75 5.50
CA ARG A 141 -3.95 18.16 6.76
C ARG A 141 -5.02 18.20 7.84
N ASP A 142 -5.78 19.28 7.91
CA ASP A 142 -6.86 19.43 8.88
C ASP A 142 -8.00 18.46 8.55
N ASP A 143 -8.41 18.36 7.28
CA ASP A 143 -9.41 17.41 6.79
C ASP A 143 -9.03 15.96 7.05
N MET A 144 -7.74 15.61 6.87
CA MET A 144 -7.25 14.26 7.21
C MET A 144 -7.36 13.98 8.71
N THR A 145 -7.09 14.98 9.55
CA THR A 145 -7.24 14.87 11.01
C THR A 145 -8.71 14.64 11.38
N ASP A 146 -9.61 15.45 10.82
CA ASP A 146 -11.05 15.38 11.04
C ASP A 146 -11.67 14.08 10.51
N ALA A 147 -11.18 13.58 9.38
CA ALA A 147 -11.60 12.30 8.83
C ALA A 147 -11.22 11.16 9.77
N LEU A 148 -10.00 11.14 10.29
CA LEU A 148 -9.55 10.11 11.23
C LEU A 148 -10.32 10.18 12.56
N ASP A 149 -10.63 11.37 13.07
CA ASP A 149 -11.45 11.56 14.26
C ASP A 149 -12.90 11.05 14.06
N ARG A 150 -13.42 11.05 12.83
CA ARG A 150 -14.70 10.39 12.51
C ARG A 150 -14.58 8.87 12.38
N VAL A 151 -13.47 8.37 11.85
CA VAL A 151 -13.23 6.92 11.68
C VAL A 151 -13.03 6.21 13.03
N ALA A 152 -12.25 6.81 13.93
CA ALA A 152 -12.06 6.30 15.29
C ALA A 152 -12.26 7.46 16.29
N PRO A 153 -13.51 7.70 16.73
CA PRO A 153 -13.86 8.82 17.60
C PRO A 153 -13.38 8.60 19.03
N GLU A 154 -13.15 9.69 19.76
CA GLU A 154 -12.87 9.62 21.19
C GLU A 154 -14.06 9.06 21.98
N ASP A 155 -13.76 8.25 23.00
CA ASP A 155 -14.79 7.64 23.85
C ASP A 155 -15.26 8.62 24.93
N ARG A 156 -15.99 9.66 24.53
CA ARG A 156 -16.48 10.71 25.46
C ARG A 156 -17.36 10.17 26.59
N LYS A 157 -17.97 9.00 26.42
CA LYS A 157 -18.87 8.37 27.40
C LYS A 157 -18.18 7.27 28.22
N GLY A 158 -16.95 6.87 27.85
CA GLY A 158 -16.19 5.80 28.50
C GLY A 158 -16.80 4.41 28.35
N ASN A 159 -17.61 4.17 27.32
CA ASN A 159 -18.31 2.91 27.10
C ASN A 159 -18.19 2.36 25.67
N MET A 160 -17.44 3.03 24.80
CA MET A 160 -17.21 2.65 23.42
C MET A 160 -16.05 1.65 23.32
N TYR A 161 -14.97 1.88 24.07
CA TYR A 161 -13.77 1.04 24.03
C TYR A 161 -13.50 0.38 25.37
N ARG A 162 -12.95 -0.84 25.31
CA ARG A 162 -12.51 -1.56 26.51
C ARG A 162 -11.19 -1.04 27.06
N HIS A 163 -10.36 -0.45 26.20
CA HIS A 163 -9.05 0.07 26.55
C HIS A 163 -9.13 1.60 26.66
N SER A 164 -8.67 2.14 27.78
CA SER A 164 -8.71 3.58 28.09
C SER A 164 -7.69 3.95 29.17
N ALA A 165 -6.60 3.19 29.26
CA ALA A 165 -5.67 3.26 30.38
C ALA A 165 -4.96 4.63 30.44
N GLU A 166 -4.77 5.25 29.27
CA GLU A 166 -4.10 6.53 29.12
C GLU A 166 -5.05 7.69 28.72
N GLY A 167 -6.36 7.51 28.89
CA GLY A 167 -7.37 8.54 28.63
C GLY A 167 -8.35 8.18 27.50
N LEU A 168 -9.21 9.15 27.16
CA LEU A 168 -10.33 8.96 26.23
C LEU A 168 -9.89 8.83 24.76
N ASP A 169 -8.67 9.28 24.44
CA ASP A 169 -8.06 9.25 23.11
C ASP A 169 -7.09 8.07 22.91
N ASP A 170 -6.92 7.22 23.93
CA ASP A 170 -5.96 6.12 23.97
C ASP A 170 -6.25 5.03 22.93
N MET A 171 -7.36 4.31 23.07
CA MET A 171 -7.77 3.31 22.09
C MET A 171 -8.03 3.89 20.69
N PRO A 172 -8.68 5.06 20.51
CA PRO A 172 -8.80 5.69 19.20
C PRO A 172 -7.45 5.90 18.50
N ALA A 173 -6.42 6.33 19.24
CA ALA A 173 -5.08 6.52 18.68
C ALA A 173 -4.45 5.21 18.21
N HIS A 174 -4.64 4.11 18.94
CA HIS A 174 -4.21 2.78 18.50
C HIS A 174 -4.92 2.33 17.22
N ILE A 175 -6.23 2.55 17.11
CA ILE A 175 -6.99 2.21 15.89
C ILE A 175 -6.46 3.01 14.70
N LYS A 176 -6.30 4.32 14.84
CA LYS A 176 -5.76 5.20 13.78
C LYS A 176 -4.34 4.79 13.38
N SER A 177 -3.50 4.41 14.35
CA SER A 177 -2.13 3.94 14.09
C SER A 177 -2.11 2.66 13.25
N VAL A 178 -3.00 1.69 13.53
CA VAL A 178 -3.11 0.47 12.72
C VAL A 178 -3.61 0.77 11.30
N LEU A 179 -4.56 1.70 11.15
CA LEU A 179 -5.13 2.06 9.85
C LEU A 179 -4.13 2.81 8.96
N VAL A 180 -3.38 3.75 9.54
CA VAL A 180 -2.40 4.57 8.81
C VAL A 180 -1.10 3.82 8.59
N GLY A 181 -0.66 3.06 9.59
CA GLY A 181 0.60 2.32 9.58
C GLY A 181 1.76 3.07 10.26
N PRO A 182 2.74 2.32 10.80
CA PRO A 182 3.88 2.89 11.51
C PRO A 182 5.05 3.28 10.58
N SER A 183 4.96 3.05 9.28
CA SER A 183 6.11 3.21 8.40
C SER A 183 5.77 3.64 6.99
N ILE A 184 6.76 4.26 6.35
CA ILE A 184 6.76 4.59 4.93
C ILE A 184 8.12 4.23 4.33
N THR A 185 8.14 3.99 3.03
CA THR A 185 9.37 3.82 2.25
C THR A 185 9.36 4.81 1.10
N VAL A 186 10.40 5.64 1.00
CA VAL A 186 10.52 6.71 0.01
C VAL A 186 11.76 6.45 -0.86
N PRO A 187 11.65 6.47 -2.20
CA PRO A 187 12.82 6.31 -3.05
C PRO A 187 13.80 7.49 -2.92
N ILE A 188 15.08 7.22 -3.10
CA ILE A 188 16.15 8.21 -3.16
C ILE A 188 16.72 8.22 -4.58
N THR A 189 16.93 9.40 -5.13
CA THR A 189 17.60 9.59 -6.42
C THR A 189 18.50 10.81 -6.36
N ASN A 190 19.79 10.64 -6.70
CA ASN A 190 20.80 11.68 -6.74
C ASN A 190 20.83 12.56 -5.48
N GLY A 191 20.87 11.91 -4.32
CA GLY A 191 20.98 12.59 -3.03
C GLY A 191 19.71 13.29 -2.55
N ARG A 192 18.55 13.02 -3.16
CA ARG A 192 17.25 13.61 -2.81
C ARG A 192 16.17 12.56 -2.66
N LEU A 193 15.17 12.85 -1.83
CA LEU A 193 13.92 12.08 -1.82
C LEU A 193 13.25 12.25 -3.18
N ASN A 194 12.87 11.14 -3.81
CA ASN A 194 12.21 11.10 -5.10
C ASN A 194 10.70 10.92 -4.88
N THR A 195 10.07 11.97 -4.38
CA THR A 195 8.62 12.08 -4.19
C THR A 195 7.98 12.78 -5.39
N GLY A 196 6.67 12.59 -5.57
CA GLY A 196 5.90 13.42 -6.51
C GLY A 196 5.90 14.90 -6.09
N THR A 197 5.61 15.80 -7.03
CA THR A 197 5.60 17.27 -6.81
C THR A 197 4.83 17.68 -5.56
N TRP A 198 3.64 17.09 -5.39
CA TRP A 198 2.76 17.38 -4.28
C TRP A 198 2.92 16.41 -3.11
N GLN A 199 3.88 15.48 -3.13
CA GLN A 199 4.01 14.51 -2.05
C GLN A 199 4.99 14.99 -0.97
N GLY A 200 4.54 14.93 0.28
CA GLY A 200 5.33 15.18 1.48
C GLY A 200 5.13 14.12 2.55
N ILE A 201 6.09 14.03 3.46
CA ILE A 201 6.05 13.10 4.59
C ILE A 201 5.18 13.69 5.68
N TYR A 202 4.11 12.98 6.02
CA TYR A 202 3.21 13.32 7.11
C TYR A 202 3.59 12.56 8.38
N TYR A 203 3.59 13.28 9.49
CA TYR A 203 3.56 12.75 10.84
C TYR A 203 2.18 12.99 11.42
N LEU A 204 1.45 11.90 11.69
CA LEU A 204 0.11 11.96 12.24
C LEU A 204 0.17 11.63 13.73
N GLU A 205 -0.01 12.65 14.57
CA GLU A 205 -0.17 12.49 16.02
C GLU A 205 -1.65 12.33 16.32
N PHE A 206 -2.01 11.27 17.04
CA PHE A 206 -3.41 10.98 17.35
C PHE A 206 -3.79 11.33 18.80
N ARG A 207 -2.80 11.55 19.67
CA ARG A 207 -3.00 11.91 21.07
C ARG A 207 -3.12 13.43 21.23
N ALA A 208 -4.04 13.88 22.07
CA ALA A 208 -4.25 15.30 22.35
C ALA A 208 -3.03 15.92 23.05
N SER A 209 -2.41 15.18 23.97
CA SER A 209 -1.18 15.58 24.65
C SER A 209 0.00 15.68 23.68
N LYS A 210 0.94 16.58 23.97
CA LYS A 210 2.15 16.70 23.15
C LYS A 210 3.11 15.54 23.41
N HIS A 211 3.52 14.86 22.35
CA HIS A 211 4.52 13.80 22.42
C HIS A 211 5.65 14.03 21.42
N SER A 212 6.86 13.62 21.79
CA SER A 212 7.98 13.48 20.86
C SER A 212 8.13 12.01 20.48
N ARG A 213 8.23 11.75 19.17
CA ARG A 213 8.21 10.39 18.61
C ARG A 213 9.57 10.02 18.05
N LYS A 214 9.95 8.78 18.28
CA LYS A 214 11.20 8.16 17.81
C LYS A 214 10.95 7.50 16.47
N VAL A 215 11.79 7.81 15.48
CA VAL A 215 11.74 7.21 14.15
C VAL A 215 13.09 6.57 13.86
N VAL A 216 13.08 5.30 13.46
CA VAL A 216 14.25 4.62 12.89
C VAL A 216 14.24 4.87 11.39
N ALA A 217 15.26 5.55 10.90
CA ALA A 217 15.52 5.77 9.49
C ALA A 217 16.56 4.78 9.01
N THR A 218 16.22 3.99 8.00
CA THR A 218 17.14 3.05 7.35
C THR A 218 17.26 3.42 5.88
N ILE A 219 18.48 3.61 5.40
CA ILE A 219 18.78 3.85 3.99
C ILE A 219 19.50 2.64 3.43
N GLN A 220 18.99 2.11 2.32
CA GLN A 220 19.63 1.04 1.56
C GLN A 220 19.80 1.50 0.11
N GLY A 221 21.01 1.42 -0.44
CA GLY A 221 21.23 1.81 -1.83
C GLY A 221 22.68 1.87 -2.26
N GLU A 222 22.88 2.31 -3.51
CA GLU A 222 24.18 2.59 -4.12
C GLU A 222 24.66 3.98 -3.70
N LYS A 223 25.86 4.08 -3.13
CA LYS A 223 26.51 5.36 -2.85
C LYS A 223 26.99 6.05 -4.14
N GLN A 224 27.12 7.37 -4.08
CA GLN A 224 27.71 8.19 -5.16
C GLN A 224 29.21 7.89 -5.36
#